data_AF-A0A818GXE7-F1
#
_entry.id   AF-A0A818GXE7-F1
#
_cell.length_a   1.000
_cell.length_b   1.000
_cell.length_c   1.000
_cell.angle_alpha   90.00
_cell.angle_beta   90.00
_cell.angle_gamma   90.00
#
_symmetry.space_group_name_H-M   'P 1'
#
loop_
_entity.id
_entity.type
_entity.pdbx_description
1 polymer ?
#
loop_
_entity_poly.entity_id
_entity_poly.type
_entity_poly.pdbx_seq_one_letter_code
_entity_poly.pdbx_strand_id
1 'polypeptide(L)'
;MDDTFDKEQKEIDKKLKWYENPVLQANNSSSEIIIKYCTWLSSLWNGLLIIVLVPIIVITSILFLLLWILPGFGSFYEHYAEARDRKKYYPPREEMKPWGPDNTLIHVVHLCALESKLPPIVYVSGLGTSMYVVKPLLLKFVEYMNEPIEIISFDSPGYGASEPPTDWNTQNAASELSLLQQVIENSRVRKPFIMFGASAGASLAQLYRLTYPEDVAGIILFDPTPSNVFEPGSPMATDFNRAFSLYSKMARLASWGLMRPLAPLIRYCISGEFGDIFRHLPHSHVALFMTKTVLLKTGNHFRYWHTIMDYITQLQNDVTIQRNTPLLVVSALNWTKNRPHGGLTREEMRQWWRDNQQPFVHSSDNAGFIPRTDYTHTQCMLDMELAANATKAILTQI
;
A
#
# COMPACT_ATOMS: atom_id res chain seq x y z
N MET A 1 92.20 -1.81 -70.32
CA MET A 1 91.68 -2.40 -69.07
C MET A 1 90.16 -2.54 -69.16
N ASP A 2 89.65 -3.06 -70.29
CA ASP A 2 88.21 -3.04 -70.60
C ASP A 2 87.71 -4.37 -71.23
N ASP A 3 88.58 -5.38 -71.30
CA ASP A 3 88.33 -6.64 -72.01
C ASP A 3 88.21 -7.85 -71.06
N THR A 4 88.48 -7.64 -69.76
CA THR A 4 88.31 -8.65 -68.70
C THR A 4 86.95 -8.57 -68.02
N PHE A 5 86.34 -7.38 -67.96
CA PHE A 5 85.03 -7.18 -67.33
C PHE A 5 83.89 -7.77 -68.17
N ASP A 6 83.96 -7.65 -69.51
CA ASP A 6 82.92 -8.17 -70.42
C ASP A 6 82.94 -9.71 -70.55
N LYS A 7 84.09 -10.36 -70.24
CA LYS A 7 84.20 -11.83 -70.18
C LYS A 7 83.69 -12.40 -68.86
N GLU A 8 83.92 -11.73 -67.74
CA GLU A 8 83.37 -12.13 -66.44
C GLU A 8 81.84 -11.98 -66.42
N GLN A 9 81.30 -10.88 -66.97
CA GLN A 9 79.86 -10.65 -67.02
C GLN A 9 79.14 -11.70 -67.91
N LYS A 10 79.72 -12.08 -69.06
CA LYS A 10 79.18 -13.13 -69.94
C LYS A 10 79.25 -14.54 -69.35
N GLU A 11 80.21 -14.84 -68.49
CA GLU A 11 80.28 -16.11 -67.74
C GLU A 11 79.27 -16.15 -66.58
N ILE A 12 79.06 -15.02 -65.91
CA ILE A 12 78.02 -14.87 -64.87
C ILE A 12 76.62 -15.02 -65.48
N ASP A 13 76.34 -14.37 -66.62
CA ASP A 13 75.06 -14.49 -67.35
C ASP A 13 74.83 -15.89 -67.94
N LYS A 14 75.91 -16.62 -68.29
CA LYS A 14 75.80 -18.04 -68.70
C LYS A 14 75.49 -18.97 -67.53
N LYS A 15 76.01 -18.69 -66.33
CA LYS A 15 75.70 -19.47 -65.11
C LYS A 15 74.32 -19.17 -64.53
N LEU A 16 73.77 -17.98 -64.78
CA LEU A 16 72.41 -17.59 -64.35
C LEU A 16 71.28 -18.25 -65.18
N LYS A 17 71.58 -18.82 -66.35
CA LYS A 17 70.58 -19.55 -67.17
C LYS A 17 70.14 -20.91 -66.60
N TRP A 18 70.72 -21.38 -65.50
CA TRP A 18 70.24 -22.57 -64.78
C TRP A 18 69.03 -22.29 -63.86
N TYR A 19 68.55 -21.05 -63.79
CA TYR A 19 67.42 -20.64 -62.94
C TYR A 19 66.10 -20.43 -63.70
N GLU A 20 65.98 -20.87 -64.94
CA GLU A 20 64.70 -20.91 -65.68
C GLU A 20 64.12 -22.34 -65.72
N ASN A 21 64.09 -22.98 -64.56
CA ASN A 21 63.40 -24.26 -64.40
C ASN A 21 61.91 -23.99 -64.16
N PRO A 22 60.97 -24.43 -65.01
CA PRO A 22 59.53 -24.20 -64.83
C PRO A 22 58.96 -24.85 -63.54
N VAL A 23 59.77 -25.64 -62.83
CA VAL A 23 59.45 -26.25 -61.53
C VAL A 23 59.71 -25.31 -60.34
N LEU A 24 60.49 -24.22 -60.51
CA LEU A 24 60.86 -23.30 -59.42
C LEU A 24 60.21 -21.91 -59.50
N GLN A 25 59.44 -21.60 -60.53
CA GLN A 25 58.46 -20.52 -60.42
C GLN A 25 57.34 -21.03 -59.51
N ALA A 26 57.29 -20.51 -58.28
CA ALA A 26 56.17 -20.75 -57.39
C ALA A 26 54.89 -20.50 -58.18
N ASN A 27 54.03 -21.53 -58.25
CA ASN A 27 52.79 -21.48 -58.99
C ASN A 27 51.94 -20.34 -58.40
N ASN A 28 51.99 -19.14 -58.98
CA ASN A 28 51.28 -17.96 -58.49
C ASN A 28 49.76 -18.22 -58.37
N SER A 29 49.25 -19.21 -59.12
CA SER A 29 47.88 -19.68 -58.97
C SER A 29 47.61 -20.32 -57.60
N SER A 30 48.55 -21.10 -57.04
CA SER A 30 48.37 -21.80 -55.76
C SER A 30 48.43 -20.85 -54.56
N SER A 31 49.35 -19.89 -54.58
CA SER A 31 49.44 -18.83 -53.56
C SER A 31 48.25 -17.85 -53.63
N GLU A 32 47.82 -17.45 -54.83
CA GLU A 32 46.60 -16.65 -54.99
C GLU A 32 45.32 -17.40 -54.58
N ILE A 33 45.23 -18.70 -54.86
CA ILE A 33 44.11 -19.54 -54.40
C ILE A 33 44.09 -19.61 -52.88
N ILE A 34 45.24 -19.83 -52.23
CA ILE A 34 45.34 -19.87 -50.76
C ILE A 34 44.96 -18.51 -50.15
N ILE A 35 45.43 -17.39 -50.71
CA ILE A 35 45.07 -16.04 -50.25
C ILE A 35 43.57 -15.78 -50.44
N LYS A 36 42.98 -16.15 -51.60
CA LYS A 36 41.53 -16.06 -51.84
C LYS A 36 40.73 -16.93 -50.88
N TYR A 37 41.21 -18.13 -50.55
CA TYR A 37 40.55 -19.04 -49.62
C TYR A 37 40.63 -18.52 -48.18
N CYS A 38 41.79 -18.01 -47.75
CA CYS A 38 41.97 -17.39 -46.43
C CYS A 38 41.14 -16.11 -46.28
N THR A 39 41.08 -15.26 -47.30
CA THR A 39 40.24 -14.05 -47.30
C THR A 39 38.75 -14.40 -47.30
N TRP A 40 38.33 -15.39 -48.09
CA TRP A 40 36.95 -15.90 -48.08
C TRP A 40 36.56 -16.52 -46.74
N LEU A 41 37.42 -17.36 -46.14
CA LEU A 41 37.21 -17.93 -44.80
C LEU A 41 37.15 -16.84 -43.72
N SER A 42 38.01 -15.82 -43.80
CA SER A 42 37.98 -14.68 -42.87
C SER A 42 36.69 -13.86 -43.02
N SER A 43 36.19 -13.69 -44.25
CA SER A 43 34.93 -13.00 -44.52
C SER A 43 33.72 -13.79 -44.01
N LEU A 44 33.72 -15.12 -44.18
CA LEU A 44 32.70 -16.00 -43.62
C LEU A 44 32.73 -15.99 -42.10
N TRP A 45 33.91 -16.06 -41.49
CA TRP A 45 34.08 -15.99 -40.04
C TRP A 45 33.62 -14.64 -39.48
N ASN A 46 33.95 -13.54 -40.14
CA ASN A 46 33.46 -12.21 -39.78
C ASN A 46 31.94 -12.09 -39.93
N GLY A 47 31.37 -12.63 -41.01
CA GLY A 47 29.91 -12.68 -41.20
C GLY A 47 29.21 -13.50 -40.11
N LEU A 48 29.75 -14.66 -39.75
CA LEU A 48 29.23 -15.52 -38.68
C LEU A 48 29.33 -14.81 -37.31
N LEU A 49 30.46 -14.17 -37.01
CA LEU A 49 30.65 -13.38 -35.81
C LEU A 49 29.65 -12.23 -35.71
N ILE A 50 29.37 -11.52 -36.81
CA ILE A 50 28.36 -10.44 -36.82
C ILE A 50 26.95 -11.01 -36.57
N ILE A 51 26.59 -12.11 -37.24
CA ILE A 51 25.28 -12.77 -37.07
C ILE A 51 25.06 -13.26 -35.64
N VAL A 52 26.12 -13.66 -34.93
CA VAL A 52 26.02 -14.14 -33.53
C VAL A 52 26.15 -12.99 -32.52
N LEU A 53 27.14 -12.12 -32.67
CA LEU A 53 27.45 -11.07 -31.69
C LEU A 53 26.45 -9.92 -31.71
N VAL A 54 25.94 -9.52 -32.88
CA VAL A 54 24.98 -8.39 -32.95
C VAL A 54 23.68 -8.71 -32.21
N PRO A 55 23.02 -9.88 -32.41
CA PRO A 55 21.86 -10.24 -31.59
C PRO A 55 22.18 -10.33 -30.10
N ILE A 56 23.34 -10.85 -29.71
CA ILE A 56 23.75 -10.91 -28.30
C ILE A 56 23.88 -9.50 -27.72
N ILE A 57 24.51 -8.56 -28.43
CA ILE A 57 24.65 -7.16 -27.99
C ILE A 57 23.27 -6.49 -27.91
N VAL A 58 22.39 -6.71 -28.88
CA VAL A 58 21.04 -6.17 -28.88
C VAL A 58 20.23 -6.73 -27.71
N ILE A 59 20.26 -8.05 -27.49
CA ILE A 59 19.55 -8.71 -26.38
C ILE A 59 20.10 -8.22 -25.04
N THR A 60 21.43 -8.15 -24.87
CA THR A 60 22.03 -7.68 -23.61
C THR A 60 21.75 -6.20 -23.37
N SER A 61 21.72 -5.37 -24.41
CA SER A 61 21.34 -3.94 -24.31
C SER A 61 19.87 -3.77 -23.95
N ILE A 62 18.97 -4.57 -24.54
CA ILE A 62 17.54 -4.59 -24.19
C ILE A 62 17.37 -5.04 -22.74
N LEU A 63 18.04 -6.12 -22.33
CA LEU A 63 18.01 -6.59 -20.94
C LEU A 63 18.57 -5.54 -19.98
N PHE A 64 19.64 -4.83 -20.35
CA PHE A 64 20.19 -3.76 -19.53
C PHE A 64 19.19 -2.59 -19.36
N LEU A 65 18.56 -2.16 -20.45
CA LEU A 65 17.49 -1.15 -20.42
C LEU A 65 16.31 -1.58 -19.55
N LEU A 66 15.83 -2.81 -19.71
CA LEU A 66 14.66 -3.34 -19.00
C LEU A 66 14.92 -3.62 -17.51
N LEU A 67 16.12 -4.11 -17.16
CA LEU A 67 16.45 -4.53 -15.80
C LEU A 67 17.03 -3.41 -14.94
N TRP A 68 17.66 -2.39 -15.54
CA TRP A 68 18.40 -1.36 -14.79
C TRP A 68 17.89 0.05 -15.05
N ILE A 69 17.76 0.45 -16.32
CA ILE A 69 17.40 1.83 -16.66
C ILE A 69 15.93 2.13 -16.32
N LEU A 70 14.99 1.30 -16.81
CA LEU A 70 13.56 1.52 -16.55
C LEU A 70 13.21 1.44 -15.05
N PRO A 71 13.69 0.44 -14.28
CA PRO A 71 13.36 0.37 -12.86
C PRO A 71 14.04 1.48 -12.05
N GLY A 72 15.27 1.89 -12.43
CA GLY A 72 15.96 3.03 -11.82
C GLY A 72 15.22 4.36 -12.07
N PHE A 73 14.79 4.60 -13.31
CA PHE A 73 13.98 5.77 -13.65
C PHE A 73 12.63 5.75 -12.94
N GLY A 74 11.96 4.60 -12.87
CA GLY A 74 10.70 4.44 -12.17
C GLY A 74 10.82 4.71 -10.67
N SER A 75 11.87 4.21 -10.02
CA SER A 75 12.16 4.49 -8.61
C SER A 75 12.43 5.98 -8.38
N PHE A 76 13.25 6.62 -9.23
CA PHE A 76 13.50 8.06 -9.15
C PHE A 76 12.21 8.88 -9.33
N TYR A 77 11.39 8.51 -10.32
CA TYR A 77 10.09 9.14 -10.57
C TYR A 77 9.15 9.01 -9.36
N GLU A 78 9.07 7.83 -8.73
CA GLU A 78 8.23 7.65 -7.55
C GLU A 78 8.69 8.55 -6.40
N HIS A 79 9.99 8.55 -6.06
CA HIS A 79 10.50 9.39 -4.98
C HIS A 79 10.27 10.88 -5.25
N TYR A 80 10.49 11.33 -6.50
CA TYR A 80 10.23 12.71 -6.89
C TYR A 80 8.74 13.06 -6.82
N ALA A 81 7.87 12.21 -7.37
CA ALA A 81 6.43 12.45 -7.43
C ALA A 81 5.80 12.36 -6.03
N GLU A 82 6.26 11.43 -5.21
CA GLU A 82 5.90 11.35 -3.79
C GLU A 82 6.33 12.61 -3.07
N ALA A 83 7.59 13.06 -3.17
CA ALA A 83 8.04 14.30 -2.54
C ALA A 83 7.23 15.53 -2.99
N ARG A 84 6.90 15.62 -4.29
CA ARG A 84 6.03 16.68 -4.84
C ARG A 84 4.62 16.61 -4.26
N ASP A 85 4.02 15.42 -4.21
CA ASP A 85 2.67 15.22 -3.67
C ASP A 85 2.66 15.47 -2.17
N ARG A 86 3.69 15.02 -1.44
CA ARG A 86 3.90 15.35 -0.03
C ARG A 86 3.94 16.86 0.14
N LYS A 87 4.73 17.61 -0.62
CA LYS A 87 4.73 19.08 -0.54
C LYS A 87 3.36 19.74 -0.81
N LYS A 88 2.53 19.15 -1.67
CA LYS A 88 1.24 19.72 -2.08
C LYS A 88 0.09 19.34 -1.15
N TYR A 89 0.12 18.13 -0.60
CA TYR A 89 -1.00 17.51 0.11
C TYR A 89 -0.66 17.11 1.54
N TYR A 90 0.59 17.25 1.99
CA TYR A 90 0.93 17.01 3.38
C TYR A 90 0.10 17.90 4.29
N PRO A 91 -0.25 17.35 5.46
CA PRO A 91 -0.89 18.15 6.46
C PRO A 91 0.05 19.28 6.91
N PRO A 92 -0.51 20.35 7.45
CA PRO A 92 0.26 21.42 8.06
C PRO A 92 1.28 20.87 9.07
N ARG A 93 2.41 21.57 9.25
CA ARG A 93 3.52 21.09 10.09
C ARG A 93 3.09 20.86 11.53
N GLU A 94 2.12 21.64 12.01
CA GLU A 94 1.50 21.53 13.31
C GLU A 94 0.72 20.23 13.53
N GLU A 95 0.27 19.56 12.47
CA GLU A 95 -0.42 18.27 12.53
C GLU A 95 0.58 17.09 12.52
N MET A 96 1.86 17.34 12.21
CA MET A 96 2.92 16.32 12.27
C MET A 96 3.59 16.33 13.64
N LYS A 97 3.31 15.31 14.45
CA LYS A 97 3.74 15.22 15.85
C LYS A 97 4.78 14.11 16.06
N PRO A 98 5.91 14.36 16.74
CA PRO A 98 6.89 13.33 17.09
C PRO A 98 6.39 12.49 18.27
N TRP A 99 5.23 11.85 18.11
CA TRP A 99 4.54 11.09 19.16
C TRP A 99 4.54 9.59 18.89
N GLY A 100 5.20 9.13 17.83
CA GLY A 100 5.40 7.70 17.61
C GLY A 100 6.62 7.16 18.37
N PRO A 101 6.81 5.84 18.36
CA PRO A 101 8.05 5.22 18.84
C PRO A 101 9.28 5.87 18.18
N ASP A 102 10.37 6.03 18.93
CA ASP A 102 11.61 6.66 18.44
C ASP A 102 11.43 8.07 17.84
N ASN A 103 10.44 8.83 18.32
CA ASN A 103 10.05 10.15 17.79
C ASN A 103 9.59 10.14 16.33
N THR A 104 9.11 8.98 15.84
CA THR A 104 8.47 8.85 14.52
C THR A 104 7.35 9.88 14.41
N LEU A 105 7.28 10.58 13.27
CA LEU A 105 6.27 11.60 13.03
C LEU A 105 4.92 10.95 12.73
N ILE A 106 3.92 11.31 13.54
CA ILE A 106 2.54 10.87 13.45
C ILE A 106 1.69 12.05 13.02
N HIS A 107 0.89 11.85 11.99
CA HIS A 107 -0.10 12.82 11.57
C HIS A 107 -1.31 12.75 12.49
N VAL A 108 -1.56 13.84 13.21
CA VAL A 108 -2.67 14.00 14.16
C VAL A 108 -3.53 15.17 13.71
N VAL A 109 -4.82 14.90 13.52
CA VAL A 109 -5.84 15.92 13.26
C VAL A 109 -6.58 16.19 14.56
N HIS A 110 -6.47 17.42 15.06
CA HIS A 110 -7.17 17.88 16.26
C HIS A 110 -8.05 19.06 15.89
N LEU A 111 -9.35 18.81 15.77
CA LEU A 111 -10.37 19.83 15.56
C LEU A 111 -10.78 20.36 16.93
N CYS A 112 -10.10 21.41 17.40
CA CYS A 112 -10.38 22.02 18.69
C CYS A 112 -11.70 22.78 18.69
N ALA A 113 -12.47 22.64 19.77
CA ALA A 113 -13.64 23.45 20.07
C ALA A 113 -13.62 23.79 21.57
N LEU A 114 -12.92 24.87 21.94
CA LEU A 114 -12.66 25.22 23.34
C LEU A 114 -13.95 25.58 24.11
N GLU A 115 -14.96 26.02 23.39
CA GLU A 115 -16.30 26.34 23.85
C GLU A 115 -17.22 25.10 23.97
N SER A 116 -16.78 23.93 23.49
CA SER A 116 -17.56 22.70 23.52
C SER A 116 -17.84 22.26 24.96
N LYS A 117 -19.12 22.05 25.26
CA LYS A 117 -19.58 21.41 26.49
C LYS A 117 -19.76 19.89 26.32
N LEU A 118 -19.78 19.41 25.08
CA LEU A 118 -19.92 17.99 24.76
C LEU A 118 -18.60 17.27 25.06
N PRO A 119 -18.63 15.99 25.49
CA PRO A 119 -17.42 15.18 25.54
C PRO A 119 -16.70 15.17 24.18
N PRO A 120 -15.37 15.28 24.15
CA PRO A 120 -14.62 15.18 22.91
C PRO A 120 -14.85 13.83 22.21
N ILE A 121 -14.55 13.75 20.93
CA ILE A 121 -14.55 12.50 20.17
C ILE A 121 -13.12 12.09 19.86
N VAL A 122 -12.78 10.85 20.18
CA VAL A 122 -11.58 10.18 19.67
C VAL A 122 -12.00 9.28 18.52
N TYR A 123 -11.67 9.67 17.28
CA TYR A 123 -12.02 8.94 16.07
C TYR A 123 -10.87 8.02 15.61
N VAL A 124 -11.17 6.74 15.46
CA VAL A 124 -10.24 5.71 14.97
C VAL A 124 -10.69 5.21 13.60
N SER A 125 -9.86 5.49 12.60
CA SER A 125 -10.18 5.21 11.20
C SER A 125 -10.04 3.73 10.83
N GLY A 126 -10.75 3.33 9.78
CA GLY A 126 -10.73 1.97 9.24
C GLY A 126 -9.47 1.65 8.42
N LEU A 127 -9.41 0.40 7.96
CA LEU A 127 -8.26 -0.11 7.21
C LEU A 127 -8.02 0.65 5.90
N GLY A 128 -6.76 0.97 5.60
CA GLY A 128 -6.36 1.64 4.35
C GLY A 128 -6.79 3.11 4.27
N THR A 129 -7.47 3.64 5.28
CA THR A 129 -7.88 5.04 5.28
C THR A 129 -6.75 5.95 5.76
N SER A 130 -6.88 7.23 5.46
CA SER A 130 -5.99 8.26 5.97
C SER A 130 -6.74 9.56 6.23
N MET A 131 -6.15 10.42 7.04
CA MET A 131 -6.64 11.75 7.34
C MET A 131 -6.80 12.64 6.10
N TYR A 132 -6.15 12.32 4.98
CA TYR A 132 -6.42 12.99 3.71
C TYR A 132 -7.88 12.84 3.25
N VAL A 133 -8.50 11.70 3.57
CA VAL A 133 -9.91 11.42 3.27
C VAL A 133 -10.79 11.71 4.48
N VAL A 134 -10.32 11.36 5.68
CA VAL A 134 -11.12 11.42 6.90
C VAL A 134 -11.29 12.85 7.40
N LYS A 135 -10.28 13.72 7.33
CA LYS A 135 -10.41 15.11 7.83
C LYS A 135 -11.55 15.89 7.16
N PRO A 136 -11.74 15.88 5.82
CA PRO A 136 -12.93 16.46 5.20
C PRO A 136 -14.26 15.87 5.68
N LEU A 137 -14.29 14.58 6.01
CA LEU A 137 -15.49 13.93 6.57
C LEU A 137 -15.75 14.43 8.00
N LEU A 138 -14.72 14.51 8.84
CA LEU A 138 -14.85 15.04 10.20
C LEU A 138 -15.32 16.49 10.22
N LEU A 139 -14.90 17.31 9.25
CA LEU A 139 -15.41 18.68 9.12
C LEU A 139 -16.91 18.70 8.80
N LYS A 140 -17.38 17.85 7.87
CA LYS A 140 -18.83 17.69 7.61
C LYS A 140 -19.58 17.16 8.83
N PHE A 141 -18.97 16.23 9.57
CA PHE A 141 -19.55 15.73 10.81
C PHE A 141 -19.78 16.87 11.82
N VAL A 142 -18.82 17.77 11.99
CA VAL A 142 -18.98 18.96 12.86
C VAL A 142 -20.13 19.84 12.38
N GLU A 143 -20.28 20.04 11.06
CA GLU A 143 -21.44 20.76 10.49
C GLU A 143 -22.77 20.07 10.85
N TYR A 144 -22.87 18.75 10.71
CA TYR A 144 -24.09 17.98 11.05
C TYR A 144 -24.36 17.89 12.55
N MET A 145 -23.33 17.96 13.40
CA MET A 145 -23.51 18.06 14.84
C MET A 145 -24.26 19.34 15.21
N ASN A 146 -24.06 20.43 14.45
CA ASN A 146 -24.70 21.74 14.65
C ASN A 146 -24.46 22.32 16.06
N GLU A 147 -23.40 21.86 16.73
CA GLU A 147 -22.90 22.35 18.01
C GLU A 147 -21.36 22.20 18.03
N PRO A 148 -20.63 23.06 18.75
CA PRO A 148 -19.19 22.92 18.90
C PRO A 148 -18.83 21.56 19.51
N ILE A 149 -17.93 20.83 18.87
CA ILE A 149 -17.44 19.53 19.33
C ILE A 149 -15.96 19.38 19.03
N GLU A 150 -15.21 18.92 20.02
CA GLU A 150 -13.78 18.66 19.89
C GLU A 150 -13.58 17.25 19.33
N ILE A 151 -12.74 17.10 18.31
CA ILE A 151 -12.45 15.80 17.69
C ILE A 151 -10.95 15.61 17.53
N ILE A 152 -10.45 14.46 17.95
CA ILE A 152 -9.10 14.01 17.65
C ILE A 152 -9.11 12.76 16.78
N SER A 153 -8.21 12.71 15.81
CA SER A 153 -7.90 11.51 15.05
C SER A 153 -6.44 11.51 14.60
N PHE A 154 -5.96 10.39 14.09
CA PHE A 154 -4.58 10.23 13.66
C PHE A 154 -4.45 9.22 12.53
N ASP A 155 -3.38 9.34 11.75
CA ASP A 155 -2.94 8.27 10.87
C ASP A 155 -2.05 7.29 11.65
N SER A 156 -2.40 6.00 11.65
CA SER A 156 -1.54 4.93 12.17
C SER A 156 -0.21 4.87 11.39
N PRO A 157 0.92 4.42 11.97
CA PRO A 157 2.23 4.40 11.31
C PRO A 157 2.17 3.66 9.97
N GLY A 158 2.64 4.32 8.93
CA GLY A 158 2.57 3.82 7.56
C GLY A 158 1.27 4.14 6.80
N TYR A 159 0.34 4.88 7.39
CA TYR A 159 -0.80 5.49 6.68
C TYR A 159 -0.65 7.00 6.52
N GLY A 160 -1.28 7.51 5.46
CA GLY A 160 -1.40 8.94 5.19
C GLY A 160 -0.07 9.69 5.24
N ALA A 161 0.05 10.63 6.17
CA ALA A 161 1.29 11.39 6.37
C ALA A 161 2.18 10.85 7.50
N SER A 162 1.70 9.91 8.31
CA SER A 162 2.50 9.28 9.36
C SER A 162 3.67 8.50 8.76
N GLU A 163 4.82 8.63 9.39
CA GLU A 163 6.00 7.87 9.02
C GLU A 163 5.77 6.36 9.26
N PRO A 164 6.31 5.49 8.39
CA PRO A 164 6.27 4.05 8.63
C PRO A 164 7.15 3.68 9.83
N PRO A 165 6.86 2.55 10.50
CA PRO A 165 7.78 2.01 11.50
C PRO A 165 9.10 1.61 10.84
N THR A 166 10.20 1.71 11.60
CA THR A 166 11.53 1.23 11.20
C THR A 166 11.54 -0.28 10.96
N ASP A 167 10.78 -1.03 11.75
CA ASP A 167 10.49 -2.45 11.56
C ASP A 167 8.98 -2.73 11.63
N TRP A 168 8.40 -3.21 10.54
CA TRP A 168 6.99 -3.59 10.44
C TRP A 168 6.58 -4.72 11.41
N ASN A 169 7.51 -5.50 11.95
CA ASN A 169 7.19 -6.53 12.94
C ASN A 169 6.87 -5.95 14.33
N THR A 170 7.29 -4.71 14.60
CA THR A 170 6.95 -4.00 15.84
C THR A 170 5.50 -3.53 15.86
N GLN A 171 4.86 -3.47 14.69
CA GLN A 171 3.49 -3.06 14.54
C GLN A 171 2.54 -4.21 14.89
N ASN A 172 1.97 -4.12 16.08
CA ASN A 172 1.02 -5.08 16.65
C ASN A 172 -0.07 -4.37 17.46
N ALA A 173 -1.02 -5.17 17.98
CA ALA A 173 -2.12 -4.69 18.81
C ALA A 173 -1.69 -3.75 19.95
N ALA A 174 -0.65 -4.15 20.70
CA ALA A 174 -0.14 -3.38 21.83
C ALA A 174 0.47 -2.06 21.36
N SER A 175 1.26 -2.06 20.27
CA SER A 175 1.86 -0.83 19.73
C SER A 175 0.82 0.17 19.22
N GLU A 176 -0.27 -0.30 18.58
CA GLU A 176 -1.35 0.58 18.10
C GLU A 176 -2.16 1.15 19.27
N LEU A 177 -2.39 0.33 20.31
CA LEU A 177 -3.05 0.78 21.54
C LEU A 177 -2.21 1.81 22.29
N SER A 178 -0.91 1.54 22.48
CA SER A 178 0.03 2.47 23.11
C SER A 178 0.14 3.78 22.34
N LEU A 179 0.15 3.73 21.00
CA LEU A 179 0.16 4.94 20.19
C LEU A 179 -1.15 5.73 20.34
N LEU A 180 -2.31 5.06 20.29
CA LEU A 180 -3.60 5.72 20.51
C LEU A 180 -3.63 6.42 21.89
N GLN A 181 -3.19 5.73 22.94
CA GLN A 181 -3.05 6.31 24.28
C GLN A 181 -2.13 7.54 24.25
N GLN A 182 -0.96 7.43 23.62
CA GLN A 182 0.00 8.53 23.53
C GLN A 182 -0.56 9.75 22.77
N VAL A 183 -1.32 9.53 21.69
CA VAL A 183 -2.00 10.59 20.94
C VAL A 183 -3.04 11.29 21.83
N ILE A 184 -3.84 10.54 22.59
CA ILE A 184 -4.86 11.08 23.50
C ILE A 184 -4.20 11.93 24.60
N GLU A 185 -3.20 11.38 25.29
CA GLU A 185 -2.53 12.05 26.41
C GLU A 185 -1.78 13.32 25.96
N ASN A 186 -1.02 13.24 24.87
CA ASN A 186 -0.23 14.37 24.39
C ASN A 186 -1.10 15.50 23.81
N SER A 187 -2.28 15.16 23.31
CA SER A 187 -3.26 16.16 22.84
C SER A 187 -4.07 16.79 23.95
N ARG A 188 -3.93 16.28 25.19
CA ARG A 188 -4.64 16.78 26.37
C ARG A 188 -6.16 16.80 26.19
N VAL A 189 -6.67 15.78 25.50
CA VAL A 189 -8.11 15.61 25.28
C VAL A 189 -8.81 15.45 26.62
N ARG A 190 -9.89 16.19 26.84
CA ARG A 190 -10.65 16.12 28.08
C ARG A 190 -11.30 14.74 28.21
N LYS A 191 -11.05 14.08 29.34
CA LYS A 191 -11.73 12.85 29.75
C LYS A 191 -12.95 13.14 30.65
N PRO A 192 -13.98 12.29 30.64
CA PRO A 192 -14.17 11.18 29.70
C PRO A 192 -14.62 11.68 28.31
N PHE A 193 -14.27 10.93 27.26
CA PHE A 193 -14.58 11.26 25.86
C PHE A 193 -15.43 10.16 25.19
N ILE A 194 -15.99 10.45 24.01
CA ILE A 194 -16.66 9.44 23.18
C ILE A 194 -15.61 8.79 22.26
N MET A 195 -15.51 7.46 22.30
CA MET A 195 -14.68 6.71 21.36
C MET A 195 -15.51 6.38 20.11
N PHE A 196 -15.03 6.77 18.94
CA PHE A 196 -15.68 6.48 17.66
C PHE A 196 -14.76 5.61 16.82
N GLY A 197 -15.15 4.36 16.55
CA GLY A 197 -14.37 3.44 15.71
C GLY A 197 -15.10 3.07 14.43
N ALA A 198 -14.42 3.21 13.29
CA ALA A 198 -14.98 2.88 11.98
C ALA A 198 -14.33 1.62 11.38
N SER A 199 -15.13 0.67 10.91
CA SER A 199 -14.68 -0.55 10.23
C SER A 199 -13.63 -1.29 11.07
N ALA A 200 -12.44 -1.54 10.54
CA ALA A 200 -11.32 -2.15 11.28
C ALA A 200 -10.86 -1.33 12.51
N GLY A 201 -11.03 0.00 12.49
CA GLY A 201 -10.70 0.88 13.61
C GLY A 201 -11.58 0.66 14.84
N ALA A 202 -12.76 0.06 14.66
CA ALA A 202 -13.66 -0.30 15.76
C ALA A 202 -13.04 -1.28 16.75
N SER A 203 -12.18 -2.19 16.29
CA SER A 203 -11.51 -3.16 17.15
C SER A 203 -10.50 -2.47 18.06
N LEU A 204 -9.74 -1.51 17.53
CA LEU A 204 -8.82 -0.72 18.35
C LEU A 204 -9.57 0.20 19.33
N ALA A 205 -10.67 0.81 18.90
CA ALA A 205 -11.57 1.57 19.76
C ALA A 205 -12.13 0.73 20.92
N GLN A 206 -12.59 -0.49 20.63
CA GLN A 206 -13.10 -1.41 21.64
C GLN A 206 -11.99 -1.88 22.58
N LEU A 207 -10.81 -2.22 22.06
CA LEU A 207 -9.64 -2.58 22.86
C LEU A 207 -9.25 -1.44 23.82
N TYR A 208 -9.25 -0.19 23.35
CA TYR A 208 -8.98 0.97 24.19
C TYR A 208 -10.02 1.09 25.30
N ARG A 209 -11.32 1.01 24.97
CA ARG A 209 -12.41 1.09 25.94
C ARG A 209 -12.29 0.04 27.05
N LEU A 210 -11.96 -1.20 26.67
CA LEU A 210 -11.81 -2.30 27.63
C LEU A 210 -10.55 -2.14 28.50
N THR A 211 -9.50 -1.50 27.97
CA THR A 211 -8.24 -1.26 28.70
C THR A 211 -8.32 -0.03 29.62
N TYR A 212 -9.02 1.03 29.19
CA TYR A 212 -9.16 2.30 29.91
C TYR A 212 -10.64 2.69 30.09
N PRO A 213 -11.41 1.92 30.86
CA PRO A 213 -12.85 2.13 31.01
C PRO A 213 -13.24 3.43 31.72
N GLU A 214 -12.33 4.12 32.41
CA GLU A 214 -12.63 5.42 33.04
C GLU A 214 -12.47 6.60 32.06
N ASP A 215 -11.76 6.39 30.94
CA ASP A 215 -11.47 7.43 29.96
C ASP A 215 -12.65 7.68 29.00
N VAL A 216 -13.57 6.73 28.88
CA VAL A 216 -14.54 6.68 27.77
C VAL A 216 -15.97 6.83 28.30
N ALA A 217 -16.65 7.93 27.97
CA ALA A 217 -18.05 8.17 28.37
C ALA A 217 -19.03 7.32 27.55
N GLY A 218 -18.71 7.07 26.29
CA GLY A 218 -19.55 6.33 25.35
C GLY A 218 -18.74 5.83 24.16
N ILE A 219 -19.25 4.84 23.45
CA ILE A 219 -18.57 4.26 22.28
C ILE A 219 -19.54 4.10 21.10
N ILE A 220 -19.07 4.48 19.91
CA ILE A 220 -19.81 4.38 18.66
C ILE A 220 -18.98 3.52 17.71
N LEU A 221 -19.56 2.43 17.22
CA LEU A 221 -18.92 1.51 16.30
C LEU A 221 -19.66 1.51 14.97
N PHE A 222 -18.98 1.95 13.92
CA PHE A 222 -19.51 2.02 12.57
C PHE A 222 -19.05 0.82 11.76
N ASP A 223 -20.00 -0.03 11.42
CA ASP A 223 -19.89 -1.31 10.73
C ASP A 223 -18.59 -2.06 11.08
N PRO A 224 -18.39 -2.36 12.39
CA PRO A 224 -17.14 -2.90 12.88
C PRO A 224 -16.85 -4.23 12.19
N THR A 225 -15.57 -4.49 11.92
CA THR A 225 -15.14 -5.75 11.29
C THR A 225 -15.05 -6.84 12.37
N PRO A 226 -15.81 -7.95 12.29
CA PRO A 226 -15.75 -9.07 13.21
C PRO A 226 -14.41 -9.79 13.16
N SER A 227 -14.08 -10.51 14.25
CA SER A 227 -12.83 -11.26 14.36
C SER A 227 -12.68 -12.37 13.31
N ASN A 228 -13.78 -13.07 13.02
CA ASN A 228 -13.78 -14.25 12.17
C ASN A 228 -13.84 -13.97 10.67
N VAL A 229 -13.81 -12.71 10.21
CA VAL A 229 -13.87 -12.40 8.77
C VAL A 229 -12.74 -13.03 7.96
N PHE A 230 -11.66 -13.44 8.62
CA PHE A 230 -10.49 -14.06 8.03
C PHE A 230 -10.33 -15.55 8.34
N GLU A 231 -11.17 -16.08 9.23
CA GLU A 231 -11.06 -17.47 9.68
C GLU A 231 -11.49 -18.45 8.58
N PRO A 232 -10.88 -19.65 8.51
CA PRO A 232 -11.36 -20.71 7.64
C PRO A 232 -12.86 -20.98 7.85
N GLY A 233 -13.64 -20.95 6.77
CA GLY A 233 -15.09 -21.13 6.80
C GLY A 233 -15.90 -19.84 6.80
N SER A 234 -15.28 -18.67 7.03
CA SER A 234 -15.94 -17.39 6.79
C SER A 234 -16.21 -17.18 5.29
N PRO A 235 -17.41 -16.68 4.91
CA PRO A 235 -17.71 -16.36 3.52
C PRO A 235 -16.76 -15.30 2.96
N MET A 236 -16.16 -14.46 3.81
CA MET A 236 -15.29 -13.35 3.41
C MET A 236 -13.80 -13.69 3.37
N ALA A 237 -13.38 -14.77 4.03
CA ALA A 237 -11.96 -15.07 4.23
C ALA A 237 -11.18 -15.17 2.90
N THR A 238 -11.76 -15.83 1.90
CA THR A 238 -11.10 -16.00 0.59
C THR A 238 -10.86 -14.65 -0.10
N ASP A 239 -11.84 -13.76 -0.06
CA ASP A 239 -11.77 -12.48 -0.77
C ASP A 239 -10.82 -11.51 -0.06
N PHE A 240 -10.85 -11.45 1.27
CA PHE A 240 -9.87 -10.68 2.05
C PHE A 240 -8.44 -11.21 1.88
N ASN A 241 -8.24 -12.53 1.96
CA ASN A 241 -6.91 -13.13 1.79
C ASN A 241 -6.34 -12.84 0.38
N ARG A 242 -7.19 -12.88 -0.65
CA ARG A 242 -6.79 -12.48 -2.02
C ARG A 242 -6.44 -11.00 -2.08
N ALA A 243 -7.24 -10.12 -1.49
CA ALA A 243 -6.98 -8.69 -1.46
C ALA A 243 -5.65 -8.36 -0.75
N PHE A 244 -5.39 -8.91 0.43
CA PHE A 244 -4.13 -8.69 1.15
C PHE A 244 -2.90 -9.26 0.45
N SER A 245 -3.03 -10.45 -0.16
CA SER A 245 -1.99 -11.01 -1.01
C SER A 245 -1.68 -10.08 -2.19
N LEU A 246 -2.71 -9.51 -2.80
CA LEU A 246 -2.57 -8.56 -3.90
C LEU A 246 -1.90 -7.26 -3.45
N TYR A 247 -2.31 -6.66 -2.32
CA TYR A 247 -1.64 -5.47 -1.76
C TYR A 247 -0.16 -5.72 -1.46
N SER A 248 0.17 -6.88 -0.89
CA SER A 248 1.57 -7.26 -0.61
C SER A 248 2.41 -7.40 -1.87
N LYS A 249 1.84 -7.90 -2.97
CA LYS A 249 2.49 -7.97 -4.29
C LYS A 249 2.64 -6.59 -4.91
N MET A 250 1.59 -5.77 -4.87
CA MET A 250 1.60 -4.40 -5.38
C MET A 250 2.60 -3.52 -4.64
N ALA A 251 2.78 -3.70 -3.33
CA ALA A 251 3.81 -3.01 -2.57
C ALA A 251 5.23 -3.25 -3.12
N ARG A 252 5.54 -4.47 -3.56
CA ARG A 252 6.83 -4.79 -4.21
C ARG A 252 6.98 -4.02 -5.52
N LEU A 253 5.91 -3.90 -6.30
CA LEU A 253 5.88 -3.16 -7.57
C LEU A 253 5.93 -1.64 -7.38
N ALA A 254 5.34 -1.12 -6.30
CA ALA A 254 5.33 0.31 -5.97
C ALA A 254 6.74 0.86 -5.75
N SER A 255 7.67 0.04 -5.25
CA SER A 255 9.08 0.42 -5.06
C SER A 255 9.79 0.85 -6.36
N TRP A 256 9.25 0.46 -7.51
CA TRP A 256 9.78 0.73 -8.84
C TRP A 256 8.99 1.81 -9.59
N GLY A 257 8.07 2.52 -8.92
CA GLY A 257 7.24 3.57 -9.52
C GLY A 257 6.21 3.11 -10.54
N LEU A 258 6.00 1.80 -10.68
CA LEU A 258 5.04 1.24 -11.63
C LEU A 258 3.58 1.50 -11.25
N MET A 259 3.30 1.74 -9.97
CA MET A 259 1.93 1.89 -9.49
C MET A 259 1.33 3.25 -9.81
N ARG A 260 2.16 4.30 -9.88
CA ARG A 260 1.69 5.68 -10.05
C ARG A 260 1.12 5.97 -11.44
N PRO A 261 1.74 5.55 -12.57
CA PRO A 261 1.11 5.64 -13.89
C PRO A 261 -0.17 4.80 -14.02
N LEU A 262 -0.27 3.71 -13.24
CA LEU A 262 -1.46 2.85 -13.21
C LEU A 262 -2.58 3.42 -12.33
N ALA A 263 -2.31 4.34 -11.41
CA ALA A 263 -3.31 4.86 -10.47
C ALA A 263 -4.58 5.41 -11.15
N PRO A 264 -4.52 6.14 -12.29
CA PRO A 264 -5.72 6.55 -13.03
C PRO A 264 -6.53 5.37 -13.58
N LEU A 265 -5.86 4.31 -14.05
CA LEU A 265 -6.54 3.10 -14.58
C LEU A 265 -7.16 2.29 -13.44
N ILE A 266 -6.46 2.17 -12.32
CA ILE A 266 -6.90 1.42 -11.13
C ILE A 266 -8.23 1.96 -10.60
N ARG A 267 -8.45 3.28 -10.67
CA ARG A 267 -9.73 3.92 -10.34
C ARG A 267 -10.93 3.37 -11.13
N TYR A 268 -10.72 2.91 -12.37
CA TYR A 268 -11.76 2.36 -13.23
C TYR A 268 -11.78 0.82 -13.22
N CYS A 269 -10.63 0.18 -13.00
CA CYS A 269 -10.51 -1.28 -13.00
C CYS A 269 -10.89 -1.92 -11.66
N ILE A 270 -10.79 -1.20 -10.54
CA ILE A 270 -11.28 -1.70 -9.26
C ILE A 270 -12.80 -1.63 -9.27
N SER A 271 -13.42 -2.81 -9.31
CA SER A 271 -14.87 -2.98 -9.16
C SER A 271 -15.29 -2.95 -7.69
N GLY A 272 -16.58 -2.72 -7.45
CA GLY A 272 -17.12 -2.68 -6.09
C GLY A 272 -16.77 -1.39 -5.37
N GLU A 273 -16.86 -1.43 -4.05
CA GLU A 273 -16.96 -0.20 -3.24
C GLU A 273 -15.67 0.58 -3.15
N PHE A 274 -14.52 -0.11 -3.11
CA PHE A 274 -13.21 0.54 -3.20
C PHE A 274 -13.06 1.34 -4.50
N GLY A 275 -13.64 0.84 -5.59
CA GLY A 275 -13.73 1.57 -6.86
C GLY A 275 -14.62 2.81 -6.76
N ASP A 276 -15.75 2.72 -6.04
CA ASP A 276 -16.60 3.87 -5.75
C ASP A 276 -15.82 4.94 -4.96
N ILE A 277 -15.09 4.58 -3.90
CA ILE A 277 -14.27 5.52 -3.12
C ILE A 277 -13.23 6.19 -4.01
N PHE A 278 -12.42 5.42 -4.73
CA PHE A 278 -11.37 5.96 -5.60
C PHE A 278 -11.92 6.84 -6.71
N ARG A 279 -13.18 6.61 -7.13
CA ARG A 279 -13.87 7.48 -8.08
C ARG A 279 -14.28 8.84 -7.51
N HIS A 280 -14.30 9.04 -6.21
CA HIS A 280 -14.61 10.33 -5.58
C HIS A 280 -13.37 11.01 -4.99
N LEU A 281 -12.25 10.30 -4.86
CA LEU A 281 -11.00 10.87 -4.37
C LEU A 281 -10.23 11.63 -5.47
N PRO A 282 -9.49 12.69 -5.11
CA PRO A 282 -8.54 13.33 -6.01
C PRO A 282 -7.48 12.33 -6.49
N HIS A 283 -6.98 12.49 -7.72
CA HIS A 283 -5.98 11.59 -8.32
C HIS A 283 -4.72 11.41 -7.46
N SER A 284 -4.29 12.47 -6.77
CA SER A 284 -3.14 12.42 -5.87
C SER A 284 -3.39 11.54 -4.64
N HIS A 285 -4.62 11.50 -4.12
CA HIS A 285 -4.95 10.69 -2.95
C HIS A 285 -4.96 9.21 -3.33
N VAL A 286 -5.47 8.88 -4.51
CA VAL A 286 -5.36 7.53 -5.07
C VAL A 286 -3.88 7.18 -5.24
N ALA A 287 -3.06 8.05 -5.83
CA ALA A 287 -1.62 7.79 -5.96
C ALA A 287 -0.90 7.58 -4.62
N LEU A 288 -1.24 8.36 -3.58
CA LEU A 288 -0.70 8.20 -2.23
C LEU A 288 -1.13 6.88 -1.57
N PHE A 289 -2.36 6.43 -1.80
CA PHE A 289 -2.82 5.11 -1.37
C PHE A 289 -2.02 3.98 -2.04
N MET A 290 -1.55 4.21 -3.27
CA MET A 290 -0.76 3.25 -4.05
C MET A 290 0.74 3.25 -3.72
N THR A 291 1.16 4.01 -2.71
CA THR A 291 2.56 3.99 -2.24
C THR A 291 2.91 2.66 -1.60
N LYS A 292 4.19 2.28 -1.68
CA LYS A 292 4.72 1.06 -1.06
C LYS A 292 4.30 0.95 0.40
N THR A 293 4.42 2.05 1.15
CA THR A 293 4.19 2.10 2.58
C THR A 293 2.75 1.77 2.96
N VAL A 294 1.78 2.43 2.32
CA VAL A 294 0.35 2.17 2.56
C VAL A 294 -0.03 0.74 2.15
N LEU A 295 0.48 0.27 1.02
CA LEU A 295 0.23 -1.10 0.54
C LEU A 295 0.83 -2.16 1.48
N LEU A 296 2.03 -1.93 2.02
CA LEU A 296 2.66 -2.81 3.01
C LEU A 296 1.87 -2.83 4.32
N LYS A 297 1.52 -1.66 4.87
CA LYS A 297 0.68 -1.55 6.07
C LYS A 297 -0.65 -2.30 5.89
N THR A 298 -1.32 -2.07 4.75
CA THR A 298 -2.61 -2.70 4.44
C THR A 298 -2.46 -4.22 4.28
N GLY A 299 -1.46 -4.69 3.53
CA GLY A 299 -1.20 -6.12 3.35
C GLY A 299 -0.78 -6.84 4.63
N ASN A 300 -0.05 -6.15 5.53
CA ASN A 300 0.40 -6.69 6.81
C ASN A 300 -0.63 -6.55 7.93
N HIS A 301 -1.71 -5.79 7.75
CA HIS A 301 -2.67 -5.52 8.83
C HIS A 301 -3.25 -6.79 9.45
N PHE A 302 -3.48 -7.80 8.62
CA PHE A 302 -3.93 -9.11 9.07
C PHE A 302 -3.02 -9.77 10.11
N ARG A 303 -1.69 -9.51 10.07
CA ARG A 303 -0.71 -10.14 10.97
C ARG A 303 -0.98 -9.88 12.44
N TYR A 304 -1.59 -8.73 12.77
CA TYR A 304 -1.86 -8.35 14.16
C TYR A 304 -3.36 -8.20 14.46
N TRP A 305 -4.23 -8.35 13.46
CA TRP A 305 -5.68 -8.33 13.64
C TRP A 305 -6.16 -9.39 14.64
N HIS A 306 -5.70 -10.63 14.46
CA HIS A 306 -6.05 -11.73 15.37
C HIS A 306 -5.65 -11.41 16.81
N THR A 307 -4.45 -10.85 16.99
CA THR A 307 -3.99 -10.45 18.32
C THR A 307 -4.87 -9.38 18.97
N ILE A 308 -5.35 -8.38 18.22
CA ILE A 308 -6.32 -7.40 18.74
C ILE A 308 -7.58 -8.12 19.22
N MET A 309 -8.11 -9.02 18.41
CA MET A 309 -9.35 -9.74 18.70
C MET A 309 -9.21 -10.72 19.86
N ASP A 310 -8.05 -11.36 19.99
CA ASP A 310 -7.73 -12.23 21.12
C ASP A 310 -7.71 -11.43 22.43
N TYR A 311 -7.08 -10.24 22.43
CA TYR A 311 -7.10 -9.35 23.59
C TYR A 311 -8.50 -8.87 23.93
N ILE A 312 -9.28 -8.45 22.94
CA ILE A 312 -10.69 -8.06 23.14
C ILE A 312 -11.46 -9.21 23.76
N THR A 313 -11.34 -10.42 23.21
CA THR A 313 -12.06 -11.60 23.71
C THR A 313 -11.64 -11.95 25.14
N GLN A 314 -10.37 -11.85 25.48
CA GLN A 314 -9.89 -12.06 26.85
C GLN A 314 -10.48 -11.04 27.81
N LEU A 315 -10.41 -9.75 27.47
CA LEU A 315 -10.95 -8.66 28.30
C LEU A 315 -12.49 -8.73 28.40
N GLN A 316 -13.19 -9.08 27.32
CA GLN A 316 -14.64 -9.32 27.32
C GLN A 316 -15.07 -10.57 28.11
N ASN A 317 -14.15 -11.43 28.53
CA ASN A 317 -14.46 -12.54 29.44
C ASN A 317 -14.07 -12.23 30.88
N ASP A 318 -13.38 -11.11 31.12
CA ASP A 318 -13.07 -10.63 32.45
C ASP A 318 -14.32 -10.03 33.10
N VAL A 319 -14.70 -10.58 34.25
CA VAL A 319 -15.86 -10.15 35.04
C VAL A 319 -15.59 -8.88 35.85
N THR A 320 -14.33 -8.48 35.96
CA THR A 320 -13.94 -7.27 36.70
C THR A 320 -14.09 -5.99 35.88
N ILE A 321 -14.20 -6.11 34.55
CA ILE A 321 -14.34 -4.97 33.64
C ILE A 321 -15.80 -4.51 33.59
N GLN A 322 -16.03 -3.23 33.87
CA GLN A 322 -17.37 -2.63 33.81
C GLN A 322 -17.89 -2.54 32.38
N ARG A 323 -19.12 -3.05 32.16
CA ARG A 323 -19.77 -3.13 30.85
C ARG A 323 -20.94 -2.16 30.66
N ASN A 324 -21.16 -1.20 31.56
CA ASN A 324 -22.33 -0.31 31.47
C ASN A 324 -22.16 0.91 30.55
N THR A 325 -21.07 0.99 29.81
CA THR A 325 -20.77 2.15 28.95
C THR A 325 -21.74 2.21 27.78
N PRO A 326 -22.43 3.34 27.57
CA PRO A 326 -23.27 3.51 26.40
C PRO A 326 -22.52 3.13 25.12
N LEU A 327 -23.05 2.14 24.41
CA LEU A 327 -22.48 1.62 23.18
C LEU A 327 -23.53 1.66 22.07
N LEU A 328 -23.16 2.15 20.90
CA LEU A 328 -24.00 2.10 19.72
C LEU A 328 -23.24 1.46 18.56
N VAL A 329 -23.77 0.35 18.06
CA VAL A 329 -23.25 -0.33 16.87
C VAL A 329 -24.18 -0.02 15.69
N VAL A 330 -23.65 0.65 14.66
CA VAL A 330 -24.37 0.92 13.41
C VAL A 330 -23.81 -0.01 12.35
N SER A 331 -24.58 -0.98 11.86
CA SER A 331 -24.07 -1.97 10.90
C SER A 331 -24.75 -1.91 9.55
N ALA A 332 -23.95 -1.88 8.49
CA ALA A 332 -24.39 -1.92 7.11
C ALA A 332 -24.55 -3.38 6.68
N LEU A 333 -25.79 -3.89 6.75
CA LEU A 333 -26.07 -5.29 6.48
C LEU A 333 -25.89 -5.66 5.00
N ASN A 334 -25.85 -4.68 4.11
CA ASN A 334 -25.65 -4.90 2.69
C ASN A 334 -24.19 -4.60 2.29
N TRP A 335 -23.22 -5.33 2.87
CA TRP A 335 -21.79 -4.99 2.79
C TRP A 335 -21.36 -4.53 1.40
N THR A 336 -21.73 -5.23 0.32
CA THR A 336 -21.47 -4.79 -1.06
C THR A 336 -22.73 -4.76 -1.94
N LYS A 337 -22.74 -3.88 -2.95
CA LYS A 337 -23.83 -3.81 -3.95
C LYS A 337 -23.91 -5.04 -4.85
N ASN A 338 -22.79 -5.72 -5.09
CA ASN A 338 -22.65 -6.83 -6.04
C ASN A 338 -22.49 -8.19 -5.32
N ARG A 339 -22.24 -9.27 -6.08
CA ARG A 339 -22.28 -10.68 -5.64
C ARG A 339 -21.79 -10.87 -4.18
N PRO A 340 -22.62 -11.44 -3.28
CA PRO A 340 -22.22 -11.69 -1.90
C PRO A 340 -21.01 -12.62 -1.81
N HIS A 341 -20.24 -12.46 -0.73
CA HIS A 341 -19.05 -13.25 -0.46
C HIS A 341 -19.38 -14.72 -0.22
N GLY A 342 -18.45 -15.62 -0.51
CA GLY A 342 -18.56 -17.03 -0.16
C GLY A 342 -19.67 -17.82 -0.88
N GLY A 343 -20.31 -17.25 -1.90
CA GLY A 343 -21.40 -17.91 -2.63
C GLY A 343 -22.76 -17.86 -1.92
N LEU A 344 -22.87 -17.11 -0.82
CA LEU A 344 -24.12 -16.89 -0.10
C LEU A 344 -25.11 -16.06 -0.93
N THR A 345 -26.39 -16.20 -0.63
CA THR A 345 -27.42 -15.23 -1.02
C THR A 345 -27.23 -13.91 -0.26
N ARG A 346 -27.88 -12.84 -0.72
CA ARG A 346 -27.82 -11.55 -0.01
C ARG A 346 -28.37 -11.66 1.41
N GLU A 347 -29.43 -12.43 1.63
CA GLU A 347 -30.08 -12.50 2.93
C GLU A 347 -29.28 -13.37 3.90
N GLU A 348 -28.69 -14.47 3.42
CA GLU A 348 -27.73 -15.24 4.21
C GLU A 348 -26.50 -14.41 4.59
N MET A 349 -25.97 -13.59 3.67
CA MET A 349 -24.86 -12.70 3.98
C MET A 349 -25.26 -11.60 4.98
N ARG A 350 -26.47 -11.02 4.86
CA ARG A 350 -27.02 -10.06 5.83
C ARG A 350 -27.15 -10.67 7.21
N GLN A 351 -27.66 -11.90 7.28
CA GLN A 351 -27.83 -12.63 8.53
C GLN A 351 -26.47 -12.96 9.14
N TRP A 352 -25.56 -13.53 8.35
CA TRP A 352 -24.20 -13.81 8.78
C TRP A 352 -23.50 -12.54 9.29
N TRP A 353 -23.64 -11.42 8.57
CA TRP A 353 -23.09 -10.14 9.00
C TRP A 353 -23.67 -9.71 10.35
N ARG A 354 -25.00 -9.66 10.47
CA ARG A 354 -25.71 -9.31 11.71
C ARG A 354 -25.29 -10.18 12.90
N ASP A 355 -25.17 -11.48 12.71
CA ASP A 355 -24.80 -12.42 13.78
C ASP A 355 -23.37 -12.14 14.27
N ASN A 356 -22.47 -11.82 13.35
CA ASN A 356 -21.09 -11.48 13.69
C ASN A 356 -20.91 -10.05 14.23
N GLN A 357 -21.97 -9.23 14.23
CA GLN A 357 -21.99 -7.95 14.95
C GLN A 357 -22.36 -8.11 16.44
N GLN A 358 -23.02 -9.22 16.82
CA GLN A 358 -23.51 -9.42 18.18
C GLN A 358 -22.41 -9.39 19.26
N PRO A 359 -21.18 -9.92 19.04
CA PRO A 359 -20.11 -9.79 20.01
C PRO A 359 -19.75 -8.34 20.36
N PHE A 360 -19.90 -7.40 19.41
CA PHE A 360 -19.73 -5.98 19.72
C PHE A 360 -20.87 -5.49 20.60
N VAL A 361 -22.12 -5.77 20.24
CA VAL A 361 -23.30 -5.36 21.01
C VAL A 361 -23.24 -5.89 22.45
N HIS A 362 -22.94 -7.17 22.63
CA HIS A 362 -22.84 -7.81 23.95
C HIS A 362 -21.61 -7.40 24.78
N SER A 363 -20.73 -6.56 24.23
CA SER A 363 -19.59 -6.02 24.99
C SER A 363 -20.00 -4.93 25.98
N SER A 364 -21.25 -4.46 25.91
CA SER A 364 -21.84 -3.53 26.86
C SER A 364 -23.26 -3.97 27.25
N ASP A 365 -23.61 -3.80 28.52
CA ASP A 365 -24.96 -4.00 29.05
C ASP A 365 -25.89 -2.82 28.71
N ASN A 366 -25.32 -1.70 28.24
CA ASN A 366 -26.05 -0.53 27.72
C ASN A 366 -25.75 -0.32 26.23
N ALA A 367 -26.09 -1.33 25.43
CA ALA A 367 -25.81 -1.34 24.00
C ALA A 367 -27.07 -1.17 23.14
N GLY A 368 -26.94 -0.37 22.08
CA GLY A 368 -27.89 -0.26 20.98
C GLY A 368 -27.32 -0.83 19.67
N PHE A 369 -28.20 -1.31 18.80
CA PHE A 369 -27.85 -1.81 17.47
C PHE A 369 -28.75 -1.19 16.41
N ILE A 370 -28.16 -0.53 15.41
CA ILE A 370 -28.86 0.07 14.26
C ILE A 370 -28.50 -0.72 13.00
N PRO A 371 -29.38 -1.62 12.53
CA PRO A 371 -29.18 -2.32 11.26
C PRO A 371 -29.57 -1.44 10.07
N ARG A 372 -28.66 -1.27 9.10
CA ARG A 372 -28.89 -0.54 7.85
C ARG A 372 -28.86 -1.52 6.67
N THR A 373 -30.03 -1.85 6.13
CA THR A 373 -30.16 -2.68 4.92
C THR A 373 -30.05 -1.87 3.63
N ASP A 374 -30.19 -0.56 3.74
CA ASP A 374 -30.12 0.46 2.70
C ASP A 374 -28.70 0.97 2.43
N TYR A 375 -27.74 0.59 3.28
CA TYR A 375 -26.35 1.03 3.20
C TYR A 375 -25.43 -0.11 2.87
N THR A 376 -24.40 0.21 2.12
CA THR A 376 -23.21 -0.62 2.04
C THR A 376 -22.15 -0.22 3.05
N HIS A 377 -21.12 -1.05 3.21
CA HIS A 377 -20.04 -0.79 4.17
C HIS A 377 -19.44 0.60 3.95
N THR A 378 -19.07 0.89 2.71
CA THR A 378 -18.49 2.18 2.33
C THR A 378 -19.47 3.34 2.51
N GLN A 379 -20.74 3.17 2.09
CA GLN A 379 -21.74 4.23 2.25
C GLN A 379 -21.94 4.57 3.72
N CYS A 380 -21.89 3.58 4.61
CA CYS A 380 -22.00 3.78 6.06
C CYS A 380 -20.81 4.58 6.60
N MET A 381 -19.59 4.28 6.14
CA MET A 381 -18.39 5.00 6.61
C MET A 381 -18.32 6.45 6.14
N LEU A 382 -18.94 6.77 4.99
CA LEU A 382 -18.90 8.11 4.39
C LEU A 382 -20.06 9.01 4.82
N ASP A 383 -21.07 8.46 5.50
CA ASP A 383 -22.26 9.21 5.93
C ASP A 383 -22.04 9.87 7.29
N MET A 384 -21.63 11.13 7.23
CA MET A 384 -21.35 11.94 8.42
C MET A 384 -22.62 12.48 9.09
N GLU A 385 -23.76 12.48 8.40
CA GLU A 385 -25.05 12.81 9.02
C GLU A 385 -25.52 11.66 9.91
N LEU A 386 -25.40 10.42 9.41
CA LEU A 386 -25.63 9.21 10.20
C LEU A 386 -24.69 9.15 11.41
N ALA A 387 -23.40 9.47 11.23
CA ALA A 387 -22.43 9.54 12.32
C ALA A 387 -22.80 10.59 13.38
N ALA A 388 -23.20 11.79 12.97
CA ALA A 388 -23.65 12.84 13.88
C ALA A 388 -24.92 12.43 14.64
N ASN A 389 -25.89 11.83 13.96
CA ASN A 389 -27.13 11.35 14.59
C ASN A 389 -26.86 10.20 15.60
N ALA A 390 -25.96 9.28 15.26
CA ALA A 390 -25.51 8.24 16.19
C ALA A 390 -24.81 8.84 17.44
N THR A 391 -24.01 9.89 17.23
CA THR A 391 -23.36 10.62 18.34
C THR A 391 -24.37 11.30 19.23
N LYS A 392 -25.35 12.00 18.66
CA LYS A 392 -26.47 12.61 19.41
C LYS A 392 -27.24 11.57 20.21
N ALA A 393 -27.47 10.37 19.67
CA ALA A 393 -28.10 9.29 20.42
C ALA A 393 -27.28 8.85 21.64
N ILE A 394 -25.95 8.66 21.49
CA ILE A 394 -25.07 8.35 22.63
C ILE A 394 -25.04 9.48 23.66
N LEU A 395 -25.04 10.74 23.22
CA LEU A 395 -25.08 11.90 24.12
C LEU A 395 -26.33 11.93 25.02
N THR A 396 -27.43 11.27 24.63
CA THR A 396 -28.63 11.15 25.49
C THR A 396 -28.51 10.09 26.59
N GLN A 397 -27.49 9.24 26.52
CA GLN A 397 -27.27 8.11 27.44
C GLN A 397 -26.16 8.39 28.47
N ILE A 398 -25.45 9.51 28.34
CA ILE A 398 -24.39 9.98 29.24
C ILE A 398 -24.86 11.25 29.95
#